data_AF-A0AAD7U1T0-F1
#
_entry.id   AF-A0AAD7U1T0-F1
#
_cell.length_a   1.000
_cell.length_b   1.000
_cell.length_c   1.000
_cell.angle_alpha   90.00
_cell.angle_beta   90.00
_cell.angle_gamma   90.00
#
_symmetry.space_group_name_H-M   'P 1'
#
loop_
_entity.id
_entity.type
_entity.pdbx_description
1 polymer ?
#
loop_
_entity_poly.entity_id
_entity_poly.type
_entity_poly.pdbx_seq_one_letter_code
_entity_poly.pdbx_strand_id
1 'polypeptide(L)'
;MPNSRDLEKKVTTVASTSGTREVNSLLHTLRGEHFRHAQNLRRSKAHLVAAAAHTYNDPSLPFSDIYRFTHHRRRDTAQQEEGGRAPRPPLPVIRDGRLEHGYPRGPVPGPPPPESWSGLFGRHPAQSQEGYDPSLDRTSPVFRRKALSLVFSHLPYSFGSRDVPLFKTSPYADHDTSDCPVPPLAQICLRVILAEFPDAAGFSEELLPVLPDYFRHDVLRYSAVHDPLPNAKLYPLCEPEGHVDGELIVVGPQATLQRERLLSLSPDAVSLRANGEEGTVDRGEGSSTGISSNSGSVQDTDEVAEVGEGSWEAESSSEETSPPLSTLIVVNTPVPATTLFVFPLILTRLALLALPAPTPVHRLPRICPLLEVLDLSYNPWLNEPPGGQAGVENSETFLQRIEWKKWARLRVVGLRGCEISSDIATKVNMGRWEEVEVVMEEHPAFRTSMSDVEAMMRSLRLD
;
A
#
# COMPACT_ATOMS: atom_id res chain seq x y z
N MET A 1 4.65 69.42 24.74
CA MET A 1 6.00 69.78 24.27
C MET A 1 6.73 68.51 23.86
N PRO A 2 6.75 68.17 22.56
CA PRO A 2 7.87 67.46 21.97
C PRO A 2 8.46 68.20 20.76
N ASN A 3 9.75 67.99 20.57
CA ASN A 3 10.65 68.75 19.72
C ASN A 3 10.42 68.53 18.22
N SER A 4 10.49 69.66 17.52
CA SER A 4 10.64 69.83 16.08
C SER A 4 12.11 69.70 15.68
N ARG A 5 12.34 69.35 14.40
CA ARG A 5 13.62 69.11 13.68
C ARG A 5 14.06 67.63 13.76
N ASP A 6 14.18 66.88 12.67
CA ASP A 6 14.86 67.22 11.43
C ASP A 6 14.15 66.74 10.15
N LEU A 7 13.98 67.69 9.24
CA LEU A 7 13.86 67.51 7.80
C LEU A 7 15.27 67.36 7.23
N GLU A 8 15.53 66.32 6.42
CA GLU A 8 16.01 66.51 5.04
C GLU A 8 16.31 65.20 4.30
N LYS A 9 16.02 65.25 2.99
CA LYS A 9 16.61 64.47 1.88
C LYS A 9 16.19 63.01 1.68
N LYS A 10 15.18 62.83 0.80
CA LYS A 10 15.41 62.14 -0.49
C LYS A 10 14.23 62.38 -1.44
N VAL A 11 14.33 63.41 -2.28
CA VAL A 11 13.58 63.47 -3.54
C VAL A 11 14.38 62.62 -4.53
N THR A 12 13.91 61.40 -4.78
CA THR A 12 14.43 60.56 -5.87
C THR A 12 13.27 60.29 -6.82
N THR A 13 13.45 60.87 -7.99
CA THR A 13 12.69 60.76 -9.23
C THR A 13 12.29 59.32 -9.52
N VAL A 14 11.00 58.98 -9.41
CA VAL A 14 10.44 57.73 -9.95
C VAL A 14 9.80 58.06 -11.29
N ALA A 15 10.59 57.90 -12.34
CA ALA A 15 10.10 57.87 -13.70
C ALA A 15 9.28 56.59 -13.95
N SER A 16 8.19 56.77 -14.68
CA SER A 16 7.15 55.83 -15.09
C SER A 16 7.63 54.45 -15.58
N THR A 17 7.21 53.39 -14.90
CA THR A 17 7.19 51.99 -15.41
C THR A 17 5.77 51.39 -15.34
N SER A 18 4.74 52.24 -15.40
CA SER A 18 3.33 51.83 -15.28
C SER A 18 2.79 51.05 -16.50
N GLY A 19 3.39 51.19 -17.68
CA GLY A 19 2.86 50.58 -18.91
C GLY A 19 3.08 49.06 -19.05
N THR A 20 4.14 48.49 -18.46
CA THR A 20 4.45 47.05 -18.65
C THR A 20 3.61 46.15 -17.74
N ARG A 21 3.12 46.66 -16.61
CA ARG A 21 2.24 45.90 -15.70
C ARG A 21 0.81 45.80 -16.24
N GLU A 22 0.33 46.80 -16.96
CA GLU A 22 -1.00 46.76 -17.60
C GLU A 22 -1.06 45.72 -18.72
N VAL A 23 -0.02 45.62 -19.56
CA VAL A 23 0.01 44.61 -20.65
C VAL A 23 0.02 43.18 -20.09
N ASN A 24 0.78 42.92 -19.03
CA ASN A 24 0.78 41.61 -18.38
C ASN A 24 -0.57 41.28 -17.71
N SER A 25 -1.22 42.27 -17.10
CA SER A 25 -2.57 42.11 -16.54
C SER A 25 -3.59 41.81 -17.64
N LEU A 26 -3.53 42.52 -18.76
CA LEU A 26 -4.40 42.31 -19.92
C LEU A 26 -4.22 40.92 -20.54
N LEU A 27 -2.97 40.47 -20.70
CA LEU A 27 -2.67 39.12 -21.21
C LEU A 27 -3.12 38.01 -20.26
N HIS A 28 -2.99 38.20 -18.95
CA HIS A 28 -3.51 37.24 -17.97
C HIS A 28 -5.04 37.16 -18.02
N THR A 29 -5.70 38.31 -18.22
CA THR A 29 -7.16 38.41 -18.32
C THR A 29 -7.67 37.75 -19.60
N LEU A 30 -7.06 38.06 -20.76
CA LEU A 30 -7.41 37.46 -22.06
C LEU A 30 -7.17 35.95 -22.09
N ARG A 31 -6.08 35.46 -21.48
CA ARG A 31 -5.83 34.01 -21.36
C ARG A 31 -6.86 33.34 -20.46
N GLY A 32 -7.23 33.98 -19.35
CA GLY A 32 -8.27 33.48 -18.46
C GLY A 32 -9.65 33.46 -19.10
N GLU A 33 -9.97 34.45 -19.93
CA GLU A 33 -11.26 34.54 -20.62
C GLU A 33 -11.39 33.50 -21.74
N HIS A 34 -10.32 33.30 -22.54
CA HIS A 34 -10.28 32.22 -23.53
C HIS A 34 -10.47 30.84 -22.90
N PHE A 35 -9.89 30.60 -21.73
CA PHE A 35 -10.08 29.34 -20.99
C PHE A 35 -11.54 29.17 -20.54
N ARG A 36 -12.17 30.22 -20.00
CA ARG A 36 -13.59 30.19 -19.61
C ARG A 36 -14.51 30.01 -20.82
N HIS A 37 -14.22 30.65 -21.94
CA HIS A 37 -14.99 30.51 -23.17
C HIS A 37 -14.87 29.10 -23.77
N ALA A 38 -13.67 28.51 -23.75
CA ALA A 38 -13.46 27.12 -24.18
C ALA A 38 -14.17 26.11 -23.26
N GLN A 39 -14.20 26.35 -21.95
CA GLN A 39 -14.98 25.57 -20.98
C GLN A 39 -16.49 25.70 -21.24
N ASN A 40 -16.99 26.92 -21.44
CA ASN A 40 -18.42 27.17 -21.73
C ASN A 40 -18.86 26.60 -23.07
N LEU A 41 -18.00 26.62 -24.10
CA LEU A 41 -18.27 26.00 -25.40
C LEU A 41 -18.35 24.48 -25.30
N ARG A 42 -17.60 23.86 -24.38
CA ARG A 42 -17.57 22.41 -24.23
C ARG A 42 -18.87 21.81 -23.67
N ARG A 43 -19.77 22.60 -23.06
CA ARG A 43 -21.17 22.32 -22.60
C ARG A 43 -21.51 20.91 -22.04
N SER A 44 -20.56 20.00 -21.88
CA SER A 44 -20.80 18.62 -21.47
C SER A 44 -20.63 18.52 -19.95
N LYS A 45 -21.75 18.41 -19.26
CA LYS A 45 -21.78 18.06 -17.83
C LYS A 45 -20.98 16.78 -17.52
N ALA A 46 -20.73 15.92 -18.52
CA ALA A 46 -19.89 14.73 -18.41
C ALA A 46 -18.47 15.00 -17.90
N HIS A 47 -17.83 16.12 -18.30
CA HIS A 47 -16.48 16.42 -17.82
C HIS A 47 -16.48 17.01 -16.40
N LEU A 48 -17.59 17.61 -15.93
CA LEU A 48 -17.71 18.07 -14.55
C LEU A 48 -17.93 16.91 -13.57
N VAL A 49 -18.60 15.84 -13.99
CA VAL A 49 -18.72 14.61 -13.18
C VAL A 49 -17.38 13.88 -13.13
N ALA A 50 -16.64 13.80 -14.24
CA ALA A 50 -15.26 13.31 -14.23
C ALA A 50 -14.34 14.21 -13.39
N ALA A 51 -14.49 15.53 -13.45
CA ALA A 51 -13.72 16.48 -12.64
C ALA A 51 -14.16 16.55 -11.16
N ALA A 52 -15.38 16.14 -10.82
CA ALA A 52 -15.82 15.96 -9.43
C ALA A 52 -15.34 14.61 -8.87
N ALA A 53 -15.21 13.58 -9.72
CA ALA A 53 -14.52 12.33 -9.40
C ALA A 53 -12.98 12.52 -9.33
N HIS A 54 -12.43 13.56 -9.96
CA HIS A 54 -11.12 14.09 -9.64
C HIS A 54 -11.18 14.79 -8.29
N THR A 55 -11.02 13.98 -7.23
CA THR A 55 -10.73 14.35 -5.85
C THR A 55 -10.05 15.72 -5.71
N TYR A 56 -10.50 16.51 -4.73
CA TYR A 56 -10.01 17.82 -4.25
C TYR A 56 -8.48 17.95 -3.99
N ASN A 57 -7.66 16.95 -4.34
CA ASN A 57 -6.24 16.85 -4.11
C ASN A 57 -5.37 16.69 -5.37
N ASP A 58 -5.92 16.78 -6.59
CA ASP A 58 -5.07 16.79 -7.79
C ASP A 58 -4.27 18.12 -7.83
N PRO A 59 -2.93 18.08 -7.74
CA PRO A 59 -2.12 19.29 -7.89
C PRO A 59 -2.32 19.86 -9.29
N SER A 60 -2.40 21.18 -9.41
CA SER A 60 -2.59 21.89 -10.69
C SER A 60 -1.43 21.74 -11.69
N LEU A 61 -0.40 20.94 -11.35
CA LEU A 61 0.78 20.69 -12.17
C LEU A 61 1.04 19.18 -12.27
N PRO A 62 1.52 18.67 -13.43
CA PRO A 62 1.87 17.26 -13.59
C PRO A 62 2.86 16.81 -12.51
N PHE A 63 2.58 15.69 -11.84
CA PHE A 63 3.43 15.14 -10.77
C PHE A 63 4.88 14.91 -11.21
N SER A 64 5.12 14.64 -12.50
CA SER A 64 6.46 14.50 -13.08
C SER A 64 7.32 15.76 -12.95
N ASP A 65 6.71 16.93 -12.93
CA ASP A 65 7.42 18.21 -12.90
C ASP A 65 7.78 18.62 -11.46
N ILE A 66 6.99 18.18 -10.48
CA ILE A 66 7.23 18.46 -9.06
C ILE A 66 8.39 17.60 -8.51
N TYR A 67 8.55 16.37 -9.02
CA TYR A 67 9.47 15.38 -8.45
C TYR A 67 10.58 14.90 -9.39
N ARG A 68 10.83 15.60 -10.51
CA ARG A 68 11.89 15.27 -11.47
C ARG A 68 13.31 15.20 -10.86
N PHE A 69 13.50 15.75 -9.65
CA PHE A 69 14.79 15.85 -8.99
C PHE A 69 15.32 14.55 -8.36
N THR A 70 14.49 13.55 -8.06
CA THR A 70 14.96 12.36 -7.33
C THR A 70 15.50 11.24 -8.21
N HIS A 71 15.12 11.18 -9.49
CA HIS A 71 15.47 10.05 -10.36
C HIS A 71 16.69 10.25 -11.27
N HIS A 72 17.22 11.47 -11.41
CA HIS A 72 18.38 11.71 -12.28
C HIS A 72 19.74 11.46 -11.64
N ARG A 73 19.86 11.40 -10.31
CA ARG A 73 21.20 11.38 -9.67
C ARG A 73 21.91 10.02 -9.65
N ARG A 74 21.28 8.92 -10.09
CA ARG A 74 21.93 7.61 -10.14
C ARG A 74 22.65 7.29 -11.46
N ARG A 75 22.60 8.18 -12.46
CA ARG A 75 23.20 7.92 -13.79
C ARG A 75 24.43 8.78 -14.14
N ASP A 76 24.69 9.87 -13.41
CA ASP A 76 25.70 10.85 -13.82
C ASP A 76 27.05 10.77 -13.07
N THR A 77 27.24 9.85 -12.13
CA THR A 77 28.53 9.63 -11.46
C THR A 77 29.49 8.69 -12.21
N ALA A 78 29.17 8.28 -13.44
CA ALA A 78 30.01 7.36 -14.22
C ALA A 78 30.83 8.03 -15.36
N GLN A 79 30.82 9.37 -15.48
CA GLN A 79 31.41 10.04 -16.65
C GLN A 79 32.48 11.10 -16.37
N GLN A 80 33.07 11.17 -15.17
CA GLN A 80 34.10 12.17 -14.89
C GLN A 80 35.28 11.65 -14.06
N GLU A 81 35.93 10.60 -14.54
CA GLU A 81 37.33 10.28 -14.19
C GLU A 81 38.12 9.92 -15.47
N GLU A 82 38.40 10.93 -16.30
CA GLU A 82 39.45 10.82 -17.33
C GLU A 82 40.81 11.09 -16.67
N GLY A 83 41.65 10.05 -16.57
CA GLY A 83 43.07 10.23 -16.19
C GLY A 83 43.82 8.99 -15.71
N GLY A 84 43.14 7.91 -15.30
CA GLY A 84 43.78 6.68 -14.84
C GLY A 84 43.77 5.58 -15.89
N ARG A 85 44.96 5.13 -16.36
CA ARG A 85 45.11 3.92 -17.19
C ARG A 85 44.54 2.69 -16.46
N ALA A 86 43.29 2.34 -16.73
CA ALA A 86 42.74 1.05 -16.34
C ALA A 86 43.38 -0.07 -17.20
N PRO A 87 43.76 -1.22 -16.60
CA PRO A 87 44.29 -2.35 -17.33
C PRO A 87 43.22 -2.90 -18.29
N ARG A 88 43.61 -3.16 -19.54
CA ARG A 88 42.72 -3.72 -20.57
C ARG A 88 42.17 -5.08 -20.10
N PRO A 89 40.87 -5.36 -20.26
CA PRO A 89 40.33 -6.69 -19.98
C PRO A 89 40.97 -7.72 -20.94
N PRO A 90 41.27 -8.94 -20.46
CA PRO A 90 41.86 -9.98 -21.30
C PRO A 90 40.87 -10.39 -22.40
N LEU A 91 41.39 -10.56 -23.61
CA LEU A 91 40.62 -10.97 -24.78
C LEU A 91 40.14 -12.42 -24.62
N PRO A 92 38.88 -12.74 -25.03
CA PRO A 92 38.36 -14.09 -24.98
C PRO A 92 39.11 -14.99 -25.96
N VAL A 93 39.47 -16.20 -25.52
CA VAL A 93 40.11 -17.23 -26.36
C VAL A 93 39.05 -18.26 -26.73
N ILE A 94 38.76 -18.42 -28.01
CA ILE A 94 37.79 -19.41 -28.51
C ILE A 94 38.53 -20.73 -28.74
N ARG A 95 38.13 -21.79 -28.03
CA ARG A 95 38.50 -23.18 -28.35
C ARG A 95 37.22 -23.98 -28.64
N ASP A 96 37.25 -24.76 -29.71
CA ASP A 96 36.18 -25.67 -30.15
C ASP A 96 34.78 -25.05 -30.33
N GLY A 97 34.73 -23.81 -30.85
CA GLY A 97 33.47 -23.13 -31.19
C GLY A 97 32.62 -22.71 -29.98
N ARG A 98 33.14 -22.87 -28.75
CA ARG A 98 32.55 -22.35 -27.52
C ARG A 98 33.44 -21.27 -26.90
N LEU A 99 32.79 -20.22 -26.44
CA LEU A 99 33.43 -19.00 -25.94
C LEU A 99 33.83 -19.20 -24.47
N GLU A 100 34.96 -19.88 -24.23
CA GLU A 100 35.46 -20.15 -22.88
C GLU A 100 36.34 -19.01 -22.36
N HIS A 101 36.02 -18.46 -21.19
CA HIS A 101 36.79 -17.39 -20.55
C HIS A 101 38.00 -18.00 -19.82
N GLY A 102 39.19 -17.84 -20.40
CA GLY A 102 40.44 -18.38 -19.85
C GLY A 102 41.02 -17.60 -18.66
N TYR A 103 40.54 -17.95 -17.44
CA TYR A 103 41.20 -17.93 -16.11
C TYR A 103 41.52 -16.58 -15.42
N PRO A 104 41.36 -16.44 -14.06
CA PRO A 104 42.11 -17.23 -13.06
C PRO A 104 41.39 -17.51 -11.70
N ARG A 105 40.06 -17.69 -11.68
CA ARG A 105 39.31 -18.11 -10.47
C ARG A 105 38.31 -19.24 -10.74
N GLY A 106 38.63 -20.11 -11.70
CA GLY A 106 37.99 -21.43 -11.77
C GLY A 106 38.53 -22.34 -10.67
N PRO A 107 37.85 -23.46 -10.34
CA PRO A 107 38.34 -24.45 -9.39
C PRO A 107 39.74 -24.89 -9.83
N VAL A 108 40.75 -24.60 -9.00
CA VAL A 108 42.13 -24.97 -9.27
C VAL A 108 42.17 -26.50 -9.37
N PRO A 109 42.79 -27.09 -10.41
CA PRO A 109 42.95 -28.53 -10.48
C PRO A 109 43.88 -28.98 -9.34
N GLY A 110 43.26 -29.52 -8.29
CA GLY A 110 43.90 -30.02 -7.08
C GLY A 110 42.86 -30.67 -6.17
N PRO A 111 43.27 -31.52 -5.22
CA PRO A 111 42.36 -32.02 -4.19
C PRO A 111 41.75 -30.82 -3.45
N PRO A 112 40.48 -30.90 -3.05
CA PRO A 112 39.84 -29.83 -2.29
C PRO A 112 40.68 -29.53 -1.02
N PRO A 113 40.79 -28.27 -0.61
CA PRO A 113 41.55 -27.93 0.59
C PRO A 113 40.98 -28.66 1.81
N PRO A 114 41.81 -29.03 2.80
CA PRO A 114 41.34 -29.67 4.03
C PRO A 114 40.26 -28.82 4.71
N GLU A 115 39.24 -29.45 5.32
CA GLU A 115 38.13 -28.75 5.96
C GLU A 115 38.58 -27.71 6.99
N SER A 116 39.70 -27.97 7.68
CA SER A 116 40.32 -27.06 8.65
C SER A 116 40.83 -25.73 8.07
N TRP A 117 40.95 -25.60 6.74
CA TRP A 117 41.46 -24.41 6.06
C TRP A 117 40.36 -23.53 5.44
N SER A 118 39.11 -24.00 5.45
CA SER A 118 37.95 -23.32 4.85
C SER A 118 37.62 -21.94 5.48
N GLY A 119 38.14 -21.64 6.68
CA GLY A 119 37.95 -20.35 7.36
C GLY A 119 38.92 -19.24 6.96
N LEU A 120 40.07 -19.56 6.34
CA LEU A 120 41.14 -18.58 6.08
C LEU A 120 41.03 -17.88 4.72
N PHE A 121 40.41 -18.52 3.72
CA PHE A 121 40.31 -18.00 2.37
C PHE A 121 38.88 -17.55 2.08
N GLY A 122 38.52 -16.39 2.63
CA GLY A 122 37.43 -15.54 2.16
C GLY A 122 36.19 -16.28 1.65
N ARG A 123 35.31 -16.66 2.57
CA ARG A 123 33.89 -16.86 2.26
C ARG A 123 33.37 -15.60 1.55
N HIS A 124 33.08 -15.70 0.25
CA HIS A 124 31.81 -15.17 -0.21
C HIS A 124 30.71 -15.82 0.67
N PRO A 125 29.65 -15.09 1.04
CA PRO A 125 28.68 -15.49 2.08
C PRO A 125 27.79 -16.66 1.63
N ALA A 126 28.39 -17.83 1.47
CA ALA A 126 27.72 -19.11 1.49
C ALA A 126 27.75 -19.61 2.94
N GLN A 127 26.66 -19.32 3.66
CA GLN A 127 26.05 -20.28 4.58
C GLN A 127 26.95 -20.80 5.72
N SER A 128 27.50 -19.93 6.56
CA SER A 128 27.43 -20.23 8.00
C SER A 128 26.00 -19.93 8.41
N GLN A 129 25.23 -20.98 8.64
CA GLN A 129 23.85 -20.94 9.11
C GLN A 129 23.69 -20.28 10.50
N GLU A 130 24.78 -19.87 11.14
CA GLU A 130 24.82 -19.21 12.46
C GLU A 130 24.65 -17.68 12.43
N GLY A 131 24.47 -17.06 11.26
CA GLY A 131 24.30 -15.59 11.16
C GLY A 131 23.25 -15.11 10.16
N TYR A 132 22.52 -16.01 9.52
CA TYR A 132 21.35 -15.60 8.75
C TYR A 132 20.23 -15.31 9.74
N ASP A 133 19.99 -14.03 10.02
CA ASP A 133 18.79 -13.62 10.71
C ASP A 133 17.63 -13.67 9.70
N PRO A 134 16.72 -14.66 9.78
CA PRO A 134 15.57 -14.75 8.88
C PRO A 134 14.65 -13.53 8.97
N SER A 135 14.80 -12.68 10.00
CA SER A 135 14.08 -11.41 10.13
C SER A 135 14.51 -10.36 9.09
N LEU A 136 15.72 -10.47 8.53
CA LEU A 136 16.22 -9.58 7.48
C LEU A 136 15.63 -9.91 6.12
N ASP A 137 15.24 -11.17 5.90
CA ASP A 137 14.56 -11.56 4.68
C ASP A 137 13.08 -11.17 4.75
N ARG A 138 12.76 -10.06 4.09
CA ARG A 138 11.39 -9.53 3.98
C ARG A 138 10.42 -10.46 3.26
N THR A 139 10.94 -11.49 2.59
CA THR A 139 10.15 -12.53 1.92
C THR A 139 10.00 -13.79 2.78
N SER A 140 10.60 -13.84 3.97
CA SER A 140 10.42 -14.96 4.87
C SER A 140 9.04 -14.92 5.53
N PRO A 141 8.40 -16.08 5.76
CA PRO A 141 7.14 -16.13 6.51
C PRO A 141 7.33 -15.67 7.96
N VAL A 142 8.53 -15.84 8.54
CA VAL A 142 8.88 -15.36 9.88
C VAL A 142 8.79 -13.84 9.94
N PHE A 143 9.39 -13.14 8.98
CA PHE A 143 9.28 -11.69 8.87
C PHE A 143 7.82 -11.27 8.70
N ARG A 144 7.07 -11.90 7.79
CA ARG A 144 5.67 -11.51 7.53
C ARG A 144 4.76 -11.72 8.74
N ARG A 145 4.92 -12.84 9.45
CA ARG A 145 4.24 -13.11 10.71
C ARG A 145 4.49 -11.97 11.71
N LYS A 146 5.76 -11.60 11.91
CA LYS A 146 6.13 -10.50 12.80
C LYS A 146 5.61 -9.14 12.30
N ALA A 147 5.68 -8.88 11.00
CA ALA A 147 5.24 -7.64 10.40
C ALA A 147 3.72 -7.45 10.49
N LEU A 148 2.94 -8.52 10.29
CA LEU A 148 1.48 -8.46 10.30
C LEU A 148 0.86 -8.50 11.69
N SER A 149 1.62 -8.83 12.74
CA SER A 149 1.07 -9.02 14.08
C SER A 149 0.32 -7.83 14.67
N LEU A 150 0.80 -6.60 14.42
CA LEU A 150 0.15 -5.41 14.97
C LEU A 150 -1.19 -5.13 14.29
N VAL A 151 -1.24 -5.18 12.96
CA VAL A 151 -2.51 -4.92 12.28
C VAL A 151 -3.51 -6.04 12.59
N PHE A 152 -3.07 -7.30 12.62
CA PHE A 152 -3.94 -8.44 12.95
C PHE A 152 -4.46 -8.42 14.39
N SER A 153 -3.74 -7.85 15.35
CA SER A 153 -4.25 -7.69 16.73
C SER A 153 -5.44 -6.73 16.85
N HIS A 154 -5.68 -5.89 15.83
CA HIS A 154 -6.80 -4.96 15.75
C HIS A 154 -7.86 -5.35 14.72
N LEU A 155 -7.78 -6.56 14.18
CA LEU A 155 -8.79 -7.13 13.31
C LEU A 155 -9.64 -8.18 14.04
N PRO A 156 -10.85 -8.50 13.53
CA PRO A 156 -11.58 -9.67 13.99
C PRO A 156 -10.73 -10.92 13.90
N TYR A 157 -10.88 -11.81 14.88
CA TYR A 157 -10.19 -13.09 14.90
C TYR A 157 -10.52 -13.90 13.64
N SER A 158 -9.50 -14.56 13.06
CA SER A 158 -9.68 -15.53 11.98
C SER A 158 -8.69 -16.69 12.15
N PHE A 159 -9.02 -17.86 11.60
CA PHE A 159 -8.16 -19.04 11.63
C PHE A 159 -6.90 -18.85 10.78
N GLY A 160 -7.00 -18.07 9.71
CA GLY A 160 -5.91 -17.75 8.79
C GLY A 160 -4.79 -16.91 9.41
N SER A 161 -5.07 -16.17 10.49
CA SER A 161 -4.08 -15.36 11.23
C SER A 161 -3.65 -15.97 12.56
N ARG A 162 -4.05 -17.21 12.88
CA ARG A 162 -3.87 -17.80 14.22
C ARG A 162 -2.42 -18.07 14.64
N ASP A 163 -1.50 -18.22 13.68
CA ASP A 163 -0.08 -18.41 13.97
C ASP A 163 0.67 -17.07 14.10
N VAL A 164 -0.03 -15.95 13.92
CA VAL A 164 0.49 -14.60 14.08
C VAL A 164 0.32 -14.18 15.55
N PRO A 165 1.42 -13.89 16.27
CA PRO A 165 1.34 -13.47 17.67
C PRO A 165 0.45 -12.25 17.82
N LEU A 166 -0.40 -12.23 18.84
CA LEU A 166 -1.27 -11.09 19.10
C LEU A 166 -0.64 -10.20 20.17
N PHE A 167 -0.82 -8.89 20.04
CA PHE A 167 -0.41 -7.97 21.10
C PHE A 167 -1.28 -8.20 22.34
N LYS A 168 -0.70 -8.03 23.53
CA LYS A 168 -1.40 -8.17 24.83
C LYS A 168 -2.59 -7.22 24.97
N THR A 169 -2.59 -6.12 24.23
CA THR A 169 -3.68 -5.15 24.18
C THR A 169 -4.87 -5.63 23.33
N SER A 170 -4.70 -6.73 22.59
CA SER A 170 -5.79 -7.35 21.83
C SER A 170 -6.81 -7.98 22.78
N PRO A 171 -8.12 -7.78 22.55
CA PRO A 171 -9.16 -8.47 23.30
C PRO A 171 -9.13 -9.99 23.13
N TYR A 172 -8.34 -10.50 22.16
CA TYR A 172 -8.20 -11.92 21.85
C TYR A 172 -6.84 -12.49 22.26
N ALA A 173 -6.05 -11.79 23.08
CA ALA A 173 -4.72 -12.24 23.49
C ALA A 173 -4.73 -13.64 24.16
N ASP A 174 -5.83 -14.02 24.83
CA ASP A 174 -6.01 -15.34 25.43
C ASP A 174 -6.07 -16.49 24.40
N HIS A 175 -6.29 -16.18 23.12
CA HIS A 175 -6.32 -17.14 22.02
C HIS A 175 -5.00 -17.26 21.27
N ASP A 176 -3.93 -16.59 21.74
CA ASP A 176 -2.62 -16.71 21.11
C ASP A 176 -2.10 -18.14 21.24
N THR A 177 -1.97 -18.81 20.09
CA THR A 177 -1.40 -20.15 19.99
C THR A 177 -0.11 -20.17 19.19
N SER A 178 0.57 -19.02 19.05
CA SER A 178 1.85 -18.93 18.32
C SER A 178 2.89 -19.92 18.84
N ASP A 179 2.80 -20.28 20.11
CA ASP A 179 3.75 -21.17 20.79
C ASP A 179 3.30 -22.64 20.73
N CYS A 180 2.14 -22.94 20.14
CA CYS A 180 1.67 -24.31 19.97
C CYS A 180 2.48 -25.00 18.87
N PRO A 181 3.14 -26.14 19.15
CA PRO A 181 3.99 -26.82 18.18
C PRO A 181 3.21 -27.43 17.02
N VAL A 182 1.90 -27.66 17.18
CA VAL A 182 1.04 -28.27 16.18
C VAL A 182 0.09 -27.22 15.61
N PRO A 183 0.11 -26.98 14.29
CA PRO A 183 -0.84 -26.06 13.67
C PRO A 183 -2.27 -26.59 13.83
N PRO A 184 -3.26 -25.71 14.02
CA PRO A 184 -4.67 -26.07 14.03
C PRO A 184 -5.08 -26.84 12.77
N LEU A 185 -6.06 -27.74 12.90
CA LEU A 185 -6.59 -28.52 11.76
C LEU A 185 -6.97 -27.62 10.58
N ALA A 186 -7.62 -26.48 10.82
CA ALA A 186 -7.99 -25.53 9.77
C ALA A 186 -6.79 -25.05 8.95
N GLN A 187 -5.64 -24.76 9.58
CA GLN A 187 -4.42 -24.37 8.87
C GLN A 187 -3.81 -25.53 8.07
N ILE A 188 -3.88 -26.75 8.59
CA ILE A 188 -3.45 -27.95 7.85
C ILE A 188 -4.35 -28.14 6.62
N CYS A 189 -5.67 -28.01 6.76
CA CYS A 189 -6.61 -28.08 5.64
C CYS A 189 -6.33 -26.98 4.60
N LEU A 190 -6.09 -25.73 5.02
CA LEU A 190 -5.72 -24.63 4.13
C LEU A 190 -4.44 -24.94 3.34
N ARG A 191 -3.42 -25.50 4.00
CA ARG A 191 -2.17 -25.92 3.34
C ARG A 191 -2.42 -26.94 2.25
N VAL A 192 -3.21 -27.98 2.55
CA VAL A 192 -3.53 -29.03 1.60
C VAL A 192 -4.31 -28.45 0.42
N ILE A 193 -5.37 -27.69 0.69
CA ILE A 193 -6.19 -27.06 -0.35
C ILE A 193 -5.34 -26.18 -1.27
N LEU A 194 -4.52 -25.28 -0.71
CA LEU A 194 -3.69 -24.39 -1.53
C LEU A 194 -2.62 -25.13 -2.33
N ALA A 195 -2.12 -26.27 -1.83
CA ALA A 195 -1.18 -27.11 -2.55
C ALA A 195 -1.81 -27.88 -3.72
N GLU A 196 -3.09 -28.26 -3.61
CA GLU A 196 -3.85 -28.92 -4.69
C GLU A 196 -4.18 -27.97 -5.86
N PHE A 197 -4.22 -26.65 -5.63
CA PHE A 197 -4.51 -25.64 -6.65
C PHE A 197 -3.31 -24.71 -6.91
N PRO A 198 -2.19 -25.19 -7.48
CA PRO A 198 -0.99 -24.39 -7.69
C PRO A 198 -1.13 -23.37 -8.83
N ASP A 199 -1.96 -23.63 -9.83
CA ASP A 199 -2.22 -22.74 -10.96
C ASP A 199 -3.38 -21.76 -10.67
N ALA A 200 -3.43 -20.67 -11.42
CA ALA A 200 -4.45 -19.64 -11.21
C ALA A 200 -5.84 -20.08 -11.70
N ALA A 201 -5.91 -20.88 -12.76
CA ALA A 201 -7.17 -21.29 -13.38
C ALA A 201 -7.95 -22.25 -12.47
N GLY A 202 -7.32 -23.33 -12.00
CA GLY A 202 -7.93 -24.24 -11.03
C GLY A 202 -8.31 -23.54 -9.72
N PHE A 203 -7.46 -22.61 -9.25
CA PHE A 203 -7.79 -21.80 -8.09
C PHE A 203 -9.08 -20.98 -8.29
N SER A 204 -9.20 -20.23 -9.40
CA SER A 204 -10.36 -19.37 -9.63
C SER A 204 -11.62 -20.11 -10.08
N GLU A 205 -11.48 -21.13 -10.92
CA GLU A 205 -12.60 -21.82 -11.58
C GLU A 205 -13.13 -23.00 -10.76
N GLU A 206 -12.28 -23.67 -9.97
CA GLU A 206 -12.67 -24.86 -9.20
C GLU A 206 -12.79 -24.58 -7.70
N LEU A 207 -11.79 -23.91 -7.09
CA LEU A 207 -11.77 -23.69 -5.64
C LEU A 207 -12.70 -22.54 -5.21
N LEU A 208 -12.60 -21.35 -5.81
CA LEU A 208 -13.37 -20.18 -5.34
C LEU A 208 -14.90 -20.36 -5.37
N PRO A 209 -15.52 -21.05 -6.36
CA PRO A 209 -16.97 -21.25 -6.36
C PRO A 209 -17.48 -22.16 -5.25
N VAL A 210 -16.64 -23.06 -4.73
CA VAL A 210 -17.01 -23.96 -3.62
C VAL A 210 -16.59 -23.41 -2.26
N LEU A 211 -15.79 -22.34 -2.22
CA LEU A 211 -15.25 -21.77 -1.00
C LEU A 211 -16.24 -20.78 -0.37
N PRO A 212 -16.70 -21.01 0.87
CA PRO A 212 -17.52 -20.04 1.58
C PRO A 212 -16.80 -18.71 1.76
N ASP A 213 -17.54 -17.59 1.74
CA ASP A 213 -16.97 -16.24 1.78
C ASP A 213 -16.13 -15.99 3.04
N TYR A 214 -16.61 -16.44 4.20
CA TYR A 214 -15.85 -16.35 5.46
C TYR A 214 -14.52 -17.12 5.41
N PHE A 215 -14.39 -18.13 4.55
CA PHE A 215 -13.17 -18.91 4.42
C PHE A 215 -12.21 -18.31 3.38
N ARG A 216 -12.72 -17.52 2.42
CA ARG A 216 -11.87 -16.69 1.54
C ARG A 216 -11.00 -15.75 2.37
N HIS A 217 -11.56 -15.23 3.45
CA HIS A 217 -10.87 -14.35 4.39
C HIS A 217 -9.69 -15.06 5.08
N ASP A 218 -9.91 -16.30 5.53
CA ASP A 218 -8.86 -17.13 6.10
C ASP A 218 -7.78 -17.48 5.08
N VAL A 219 -8.15 -17.78 3.83
CA VAL A 219 -7.19 -18.00 2.74
C VAL A 219 -6.34 -16.74 2.50
N LEU A 220 -6.96 -15.56 2.47
CA LEU A 220 -6.27 -14.28 2.25
C LEU A 220 -5.23 -14.01 3.34
N ARG A 221 -5.60 -14.16 4.62
CA ARG A 221 -4.68 -13.93 5.75
C ARG A 221 -3.60 -14.99 5.86
N TYR A 222 -3.95 -16.27 5.68
CA TYR A 222 -3.01 -17.38 5.75
C TYR A 222 -1.93 -17.27 4.66
N SER A 223 -2.35 -17.04 3.41
CA SER A 223 -1.44 -16.88 2.28
C SER A 223 -0.55 -15.64 2.43
N ALA A 224 -1.07 -14.53 2.94
CA ALA A 224 -0.28 -13.33 3.23
C ALA A 224 0.91 -13.61 4.15
N VAL A 225 0.78 -14.53 5.11
CA VAL A 225 1.87 -14.93 6.02
C VAL A 225 2.76 -15.99 5.39
N HIS A 226 2.20 -17.07 4.85
CA HIS A 226 2.98 -18.25 4.50
C HIS A 226 3.44 -18.30 3.05
N ASP A 227 2.54 -18.05 2.11
CA ASP A 227 2.79 -18.14 0.68
C ASP A 227 1.94 -17.09 -0.07
N PRO A 228 2.47 -15.85 -0.21
CA PRO A 228 1.74 -14.74 -0.80
C PRO A 228 1.14 -15.06 -2.17
N LEU A 229 -0.17 -14.85 -2.32
CA LEU A 229 -0.84 -15.11 -3.58
C LEU A 229 -0.32 -14.18 -4.69
N PRO A 230 0.01 -14.71 -5.88
CA PRO A 230 0.25 -13.86 -7.04
C PRO A 230 -1.03 -13.10 -7.40
N ASN A 231 -0.89 -11.95 -8.07
CA ASN A 231 -2.03 -11.12 -8.50
C ASN A 231 -3.12 -11.93 -9.23
N ALA A 232 -2.73 -12.93 -10.04
CA ALA A 232 -3.66 -13.79 -10.78
C ALA A 232 -4.57 -14.65 -9.89
N LYS A 233 -4.21 -14.90 -8.63
CA LYS A 233 -5.05 -15.59 -7.63
C LYS A 233 -5.68 -14.63 -6.63
N LEU A 234 -4.92 -13.62 -6.21
CA LEU A 234 -5.38 -12.62 -5.23
C LEU A 234 -6.64 -11.89 -5.71
N TYR A 235 -6.65 -11.47 -6.97
CA TYR A 235 -7.73 -10.64 -7.49
C TYR A 235 -9.04 -11.40 -7.73
N PRO A 236 -9.03 -12.63 -8.27
CA PRO A 236 -10.21 -13.49 -8.28
C PRO A 236 -10.72 -13.81 -6.87
N LEU A 237 -9.84 -14.03 -5.89
CA LEU A 237 -10.24 -14.25 -4.49
C LEU A 237 -11.06 -13.08 -3.92
N CYS A 238 -10.77 -11.87 -4.41
CA CYS A 238 -11.43 -10.63 -3.99
C CYS A 238 -12.65 -10.27 -4.86
N GLU A 239 -13.02 -11.05 -5.86
CA GLU A 239 -14.15 -10.72 -6.76
C GLU A 239 -15.51 -11.15 -6.18
N PRO A 240 -16.58 -10.42 -6.51
CA PRO A 240 -16.63 -9.25 -7.42
C PRO A 240 -16.23 -7.89 -6.80
N GLU A 241 -16.19 -7.77 -5.48
CA GLU A 241 -16.11 -6.47 -4.79
C GLU A 241 -14.75 -5.79 -4.94
N GLY A 242 -13.68 -6.55 -5.06
CA GLY A 242 -12.30 -6.07 -5.00
C GLY A 242 -11.67 -6.20 -3.61
N HIS A 243 -12.36 -6.84 -2.65
CA HIS A 243 -11.85 -7.18 -1.32
C HIS A 243 -12.56 -8.41 -0.76
N VAL A 244 -12.05 -8.96 0.34
CA VAL A 244 -12.69 -10.05 1.07
C VAL A 244 -13.12 -9.54 2.44
N ASP A 245 -14.43 -9.48 2.70
CA ASP A 245 -15.00 -9.02 3.97
C ASP A 245 -14.46 -7.65 4.44
N GLY A 246 -14.36 -6.70 3.51
CA GLY A 246 -13.80 -5.38 3.79
C GLY A 246 -12.29 -5.35 4.03
N GLU A 247 -11.55 -6.41 3.67
CA GLU A 247 -10.09 -6.48 3.76
C GLU A 247 -9.41 -6.74 2.41
N LEU A 248 -8.28 -6.05 2.17
CA LEU A 248 -7.38 -6.32 1.04
C LEU A 248 -5.94 -6.40 1.54
N ILE A 249 -5.28 -7.53 1.27
CA ILE A 249 -3.89 -7.79 1.68
C ILE A 249 -3.05 -8.05 0.44
N VAL A 250 -2.10 -7.16 0.15
CA VAL A 250 -1.19 -7.25 -0.99
C VAL A 250 0.22 -7.46 -0.47
N VAL A 251 0.84 -8.60 -0.84
CA VAL A 251 2.14 -8.99 -0.29
C VAL A 251 3.13 -9.35 -1.41
N GLY A 252 4.32 -8.78 -1.32
CA GLY A 252 5.48 -9.16 -2.12
C GLY A 252 5.89 -8.14 -3.17
N PRO A 253 7.14 -8.22 -3.66
CA PRO A 253 7.73 -7.20 -4.53
C PRO A 253 7.17 -7.22 -5.95
N GLN A 254 6.63 -8.35 -6.38
CA GLN A 254 6.00 -8.52 -7.70
C GLN A 254 4.49 -8.28 -7.66
N ALA A 255 3.90 -8.17 -6.48
CA ALA A 255 2.50 -7.81 -6.35
C ALA A 255 2.31 -6.35 -6.81
N THR A 256 1.13 -6.03 -7.29
CA THR A 256 0.80 -4.66 -7.70
C THR A 256 -0.55 -4.30 -7.15
N LEU A 257 -0.66 -3.13 -6.53
CA LEU A 257 -1.94 -2.61 -6.05
C LEU A 257 -2.69 -1.95 -7.21
N GLN A 258 -3.78 -2.58 -7.68
CA GLN A 258 -4.56 -2.11 -8.82
C GLN A 258 -5.38 -0.86 -8.44
N ARG A 259 -4.94 0.30 -8.93
CA ARG A 259 -5.61 1.60 -8.75
C ARG A 259 -7.07 1.55 -9.21
N GLU A 260 -7.35 0.88 -10.32
CA GLU A 260 -8.68 0.79 -10.91
C GLU A 260 -9.68 0.10 -9.98
N ARG A 261 -9.24 -0.95 -9.27
CA ARG A 261 -10.07 -1.64 -8.27
C ARG A 261 -10.32 -0.77 -7.04
N LEU A 262 -9.33 0.00 -6.60
CA LEU A 262 -9.55 0.94 -5.49
C LEU A 262 -10.54 2.06 -5.87
N LEU A 263 -10.58 2.49 -7.14
CA LEU A 263 -11.58 3.43 -7.62
C LEU A 263 -12.99 2.83 -7.68
N SER A 264 -13.13 1.56 -8.08
CA SER A 264 -14.43 0.89 -8.16
C SER A 264 -15.05 0.65 -6.78
N LEU A 265 -14.24 0.64 -5.72
CA LEU A 265 -14.67 0.53 -4.33
C LEU A 265 -15.29 1.81 -3.76
N SER A 266 -15.28 2.91 -4.51
CA SER A 266 -15.97 4.13 -4.08
C SER A 266 -17.49 3.95 -4.19
N PRO A 267 -18.27 4.13 -3.11
CA PRO A 267 -19.72 3.88 -3.09
C PRO A 267 -20.50 4.69 -4.14
N ASP A 268 -19.97 5.84 -4.56
CA ASP A 268 -20.57 6.69 -5.60
C ASP A 268 -20.64 6.01 -6.98
N ALA A 269 -19.77 5.03 -7.25
CA ALA A 269 -19.72 4.35 -8.55
C ALA A 269 -20.86 3.35 -8.76
N VAL A 270 -21.36 2.73 -7.68
CA VAL A 270 -22.38 1.66 -7.75
C VAL A 270 -23.74 2.24 -8.12
N SER A 271 -24.08 3.43 -7.60
CA SER A 271 -25.36 4.12 -7.84
C SER A 271 -25.59 4.50 -9.31
N LEU A 272 -24.53 4.64 -10.10
CA LEU A 272 -24.60 5.00 -11.52
C LEU A 272 -24.80 3.80 -12.45
N ARG A 273 -24.35 2.60 -12.07
CA ARG A 273 -24.51 1.40 -12.91
C ARG A 273 -25.92 0.84 -12.87
N ALA A 274 -26.58 0.89 -11.71
CA ALA A 274 -27.93 0.36 -11.56
C ALA A 274 -29.02 1.12 -12.36
N ASN A 275 -28.77 2.39 -12.72
CA ASN A 275 -29.79 3.25 -13.34
C ASN A 275 -29.56 3.51 -14.85
N GLY A 276 -28.55 2.88 -15.47
CA GLY A 276 -28.03 3.31 -16.78
C GLY A 276 -28.42 2.48 -18.01
N GLU A 277 -28.91 1.25 -17.87
CA GLU A 277 -29.09 0.33 -19.01
C GLU A 277 -30.53 -0.12 -19.31
N GLU A 278 -31.52 0.26 -18.49
CA GLU A 278 -32.93 0.08 -18.85
C GLU A 278 -33.49 1.36 -19.48
N GLY A 279 -33.61 1.37 -20.81
CA GLY A 279 -34.58 2.24 -21.48
C GLY A 279 -33.99 3.27 -22.44
N THR A 280 -33.44 2.81 -23.56
CA THR A 280 -33.66 3.51 -24.84
C THR A 280 -33.50 2.51 -25.99
N VAL A 281 -34.39 1.51 -26.03
CA VAL A 281 -34.72 0.86 -27.30
C VAL A 281 -35.51 1.89 -28.09
N ASP A 282 -34.78 2.63 -28.93
CA ASP A 282 -35.33 3.62 -29.85
C ASP A 282 -36.32 2.93 -30.80
N ARG A 283 -37.59 3.18 -30.52
CA ARG A 283 -38.74 2.75 -31.30
C ARG A 283 -39.14 3.90 -32.23
N GLY A 284 -38.84 3.75 -33.52
CA GLY A 284 -39.43 4.52 -34.64
C GLY A 284 -38.43 5.45 -35.34
N GLU A 285 -38.36 5.58 -36.66
CA GLU A 285 -39.30 5.24 -37.74
C GLU A 285 -38.54 5.07 -39.09
N GLY A 286 -39.07 4.19 -39.96
CA GLY A 286 -39.03 4.42 -41.41
C GLY A 286 -38.26 3.41 -42.29
N SER A 287 -38.93 2.35 -42.75
CA SER A 287 -39.12 2.13 -44.20
C SER A 287 -40.11 0.99 -44.46
N SER A 288 -41.09 1.30 -45.29
CA SER A 288 -42.23 0.50 -45.75
C SER A 288 -41.80 -0.73 -46.55
N THR A 289 -42.43 -1.89 -46.30
CA THR A 289 -43.14 -2.71 -47.30
C THR A 289 -43.69 -3.99 -46.67
N GLY A 290 -45.03 -4.06 -46.56
CA GLY A 290 -45.86 -5.16 -47.07
C GLY A 290 -45.85 -6.55 -46.41
N ILE A 291 -47.06 -7.12 -46.37
CA ILE A 291 -47.44 -8.54 -46.17
C ILE A 291 -47.64 -8.91 -44.68
N SER A 292 -48.85 -8.73 -44.12
CA SER A 292 -50.09 -9.51 -44.27
C SER A 292 -50.12 -10.84 -43.51
N SER A 293 -51.13 -10.94 -42.62
CA SER A 293 -51.90 -12.11 -42.18
C SER A 293 -51.26 -13.19 -41.27
N ASN A 294 -51.71 -13.29 -40.01
CA ASN A 294 -52.62 -14.33 -39.44
C ASN A 294 -52.66 -14.19 -37.89
N SER A 295 -53.74 -13.79 -37.21
CA SER A 295 -55.01 -14.44 -36.85
C SER A 295 -54.92 -15.61 -35.82
N GLY A 296 -55.64 -15.43 -34.70
CA GLY A 296 -55.93 -16.42 -33.63
C GLY A 296 -54.93 -16.39 -32.47
N SER A 297 -55.28 -16.32 -31.19
CA SER A 297 -56.56 -16.62 -30.54
C SER A 297 -56.59 -16.00 -29.13
N VAL A 298 -57.73 -15.38 -28.86
CA VAL A 298 -58.30 -15.03 -27.56
C VAL A 298 -58.27 -16.25 -26.63
N GLN A 299 -57.71 -16.10 -25.43
CA GLN A 299 -58.05 -16.97 -24.31
C GLN A 299 -58.14 -16.11 -23.05
N ASP A 300 -59.39 -15.74 -22.73
CA ASP A 300 -59.80 -15.25 -21.42
C ASP A 300 -59.62 -16.39 -20.42
N THR A 301 -58.70 -16.21 -19.48
CA THR A 301 -58.63 -17.05 -18.28
C THR A 301 -58.77 -16.11 -17.08
N ASP A 302 -60.01 -16.00 -16.60
CA ASP A 302 -60.36 -15.53 -15.26
C ASP A 302 -59.71 -16.48 -14.25
N GLU A 303 -58.45 -16.23 -13.90
CA GLU A 303 -57.81 -16.86 -12.75
C GLU A 303 -57.93 -15.97 -11.52
N VAL A 304 -58.78 -16.49 -10.64
CA VAL A 304 -59.02 -16.16 -9.24
C VAL A 304 -57.78 -15.55 -8.58
N ALA A 305 -57.90 -14.28 -8.20
CA ALA A 305 -56.97 -13.61 -7.30
C ALA A 305 -56.99 -14.32 -5.93
N GLU A 306 -56.12 -15.32 -5.75
CA GLU A 306 -55.76 -15.79 -4.43
C GLU A 306 -55.06 -14.65 -3.70
N VAL A 307 -55.76 -14.10 -2.71
CA VAL A 307 -55.23 -13.23 -1.68
C VAL A 307 -54.23 -14.06 -0.87
N GLY A 308 -52.99 -14.10 -1.35
CA GLY A 308 -51.87 -14.73 -0.65
C GLY A 308 -51.69 -14.05 0.70
N GLU A 309 -52.12 -14.75 1.76
CA GLU A 309 -51.88 -14.37 3.14
C GLU A 309 -50.39 -14.13 3.37
N GLY A 310 -50.07 -12.99 3.97
CA GLY A 310 -48.73 -12.42 4.06
C GLY A 310 -47.67 -13.39 4.54
N SER A 311 -46.70 -13.67 3.66
CA SER A 311 -45.38 -14.15 4.05
C SER A 311 -44.62 -13.01 4.73
N TRP A 312 -44.87 -12.83 6.03
CA TRP A 312 -44.14 -11.90 6.90
C TRP A 312 -42.65 -12.27 7.09
N GLU A 313 -42.16 -13.31 6.40
CA GLU A 313 -40.74 -13.71 6.41
C GLU A 313 -39.95 -13.26 5.16
N ALA A 314 -40.60 -12.58 4.20
CA ALA A 314 -39.93 -12.13 2.97
C ALA A 314 -39.15 -10.81 3.10
N GLU A 315 -39.23 -10.09 4.24
CA GLU A 315 -38.61 -8.76 4.41
C GLU A 315 -37.20 -8.78 5.02
N SER A 316 -36.54 -9.93 5.14
CA SER A 316 -35.17 -10.01 5.66
C SER A 316 -34.15 -10.62 4.70
N SER A 317 -34.50 -10.82 3.42
CA SER A 317 -33.47 -10.76 2.37
C SER A 317 -33.13 -9.30 2.10
N SER A 318 -32.75 -8.56 3.15
CA SER A 318 -31.92 -7.38 2.97
C SER A 318 -30.76 -7.88 2.15
N GLU A 319 -30.69 -7.47 0.88
CA GLU A 319 -29.53 -7.62 0.01
C GLU A 319 -28.31 -7.46 0.90
N GLU A 320 -27.62 -8.57 1.15
CA GLU A 320 -26.51 -8.61 2.10
C GLU A 320 -25.37 -7.87 1.42
N THR A 321 -25.41 -6.55 1.49
CA THR A 321 -24.44 -5.69 0.83
C THR A 321 -23.11 -5.96 1.52
N SER A 322 -22.17 -6.54 0.76
CA SER A 322 -20.81 -6.81 1.20
C SER A 322 -20.23 -5.59 1.93
N PRO A 323 -19.62 -5.77 3.11
CA PRO A 323 -19.11 -4.65 3.89
C PRO A 323 -18.01 -3.92 3.11
N PRO A 324 -17.96 -2.59 3.17
CA PRO A 324 -17.06 -1.84 2.30
C PRO A 324 -15.60 -1.96 2.78
N LEU A 325 -14.63 -1.71 1.89
CA LEU A 325 -13.19 -1.82 2.20
C LEU A 325 -12.81 -0.94 3.39
N SER A 326 -12.56 -1.58 4.54
CA SER A 326 -12.21 -0.91 5.79
C SER A 326 -10.74 -1.10 6.17
N THR A 327 -10.10 -2.15 5.66
CA THR A 327 -8.73 -2.55 5.98
C THR A 327 -7.90 -2.75 4.72
N LEU A 328 -6.79 -2.01 4.60
CA LEU A 328 -5.81 -2.19 3.53
C LEU A 328 -4.44 -2.50 4.12
N ILE A 329 -3.86 -3.62 3.70
CA ILE A 329 -2.53 -4.07 4.15
C ILE A 329 -1.65 -4.26 2.92
N VAL A 330 -0.50 -3.60 2.90
CA VAL A 330 0.48 -3.68 1.82
C VAL A 330 1.84 -4.01 2.41
N VAL A 331 2.45 -5.13 2.00
CA VAL A 331 3.70 -5.64 2.58
C VAL A 331 4.74 -5.88 1.52
N ASN A 332 5.88 -5.20 1.61
CA ASN A 332 7.01 -5.36 0.69
C ASN A 332 6.61 -5.20 -0.79
N THR A 333 5.63 -4.36 -1.06
CA THR A 333 5.07 -4.11 -2.40
C THR A 333 5.28 -2.64 -2.76
N PRO A 334 5.71 -2.30 -3.99
CA PRO A 334 5.81 -0.90 -4.40
C PRO A 334 4.43 -0.24 -4.47
N VAL A 335 4.25 0.86 -3.75
CA VAL A 335 3.03 1.68 -3.80
C VAL A 335 3.32 2.99 -4.52
N PRO A 336 2.86 3.17 -5.77
CA PRO A 336 2.99 4.45 -6.44
C PRO A 336 2.31 5.55 -5.62
N ALA A 337 2.95 6.72 -5.53
CA ALA A 337 2.38 7.87 -4.81
C ALA A 337 0.99 8.25 -5.34
N THR A 338 0.74 8.04 -6.63
CA THR A 338 -0.56 8.29 -7.26
C THR A 338 -1.66 7.37 -6.74
N THR A 339 -1.34 6.13 -6.35
CA THR A 339 -2.30 5.15 -5.84
C THR A 339 -2.80 5.52 -4.44
N LEU A 340 -1.99 6.20 -3.62
CA LEU A 340 -2.43 6.68 -2.31
C LEU A 340 -3.63 7.62 -2.39
N PHE A 341 -3.69 8.49 -3.41
CA PHE A 341 -4.79 9.45 -3.57
C PHE A 341 -6.13 8.80 -3.93
N VAL A 342 -6.11 7.49 -4.18
CA VAL A 342 -7.26 6.68 -4.56
C VAL A 342 -7.71 5.79 -3.39
N PHE A 343 -7.04 5.87 -2.25
CA PHE A 343 -7.46 5.10 -1.07
C PHE A 343 -8.87 5.51 -0.64
N PRO A 344 -9.75 4.54 -0.32
CA PRO A 344 -11.09 4.86 0.17
C PRO A 344 -11.04 5.71 1.44
N LEU A 345 -11.89 6.74 1.51
CA LEU A 345 -11.99 7.62 2.68
C LEU A 345 -12.46 6.87 3.95
N ILE A 346 -13.12 5.73 3.73
CA ILE A 346 -13.70 4.84 4.76
C ILE A 346 -12.68 3.89 5.39
N LEU A 347 -11.42 3.89 4.94
CA LEU A 347 -10.38 3.07 5.56
C LEU A 347 -10.22 3.45 7.04
N THR A 348 -10.35 2.45 7.90
CA THR A 348 -10.13 2.55 9.34
C THR A 348 -8.81 1.92 9.76
N ARG A 349 -8.27 1.00 8.96
CA ARG A 349 -7.01 0.31 9.23
C ARG A 349 -6.14 0.32 7.98
N LEU A 350 -4.91 0.79 8.13
CA LEU A 350 -3.94 0.86 7.05
C LEU A 350 -2.58 0.37 7.54
N ALA A 351 -2.04 -0.64 6.88
CA ALA A 351 -0.67 -1.12 7.11
C ALA A 351 0.14 -0.98 5.82
N LEU A 352 1.23 -0.22 5.89
CA LEU A 352 2.17 0.01 4.80
C LEU A 352 3.53 -0.49 5.25
N LEU A 353 3.79 -1.78 5.11
CA LEU A 353 4.90 -2.48 5.76
C LEU A 353 6.06 -2.72 4.81
N ALA A 354 7.28 -2.37 5.24
CA ALA A 354 8.51 -2.64 4.50
C ALA A 354 8.49 -2.25 3.02
N LEU A 355 7.89 -1.11 2.70
CA LEU A 355 7.79 -0.64 1.33
C LEU A 355 9.18 -0.40 0.73
N PRO A 356 9.42 -0.76 -0.54
CA PRO A 356 10.74 -0.63 -1.17
C PRO A 356 11.11 0.83 -1.49
N ALA A 357 10.13 1.75 -1.48
CA ALA A 357 10.33 3.15 -1.81
C ALA A 357 9.58 4.08 -0.84
N PRO A 358 10.09 5.31 -0.62
CA PRO A 358 9.41 6.31 0.21
C PRO A 358 8.02 6.62 -0.32
N THR A 359 7.05 6.67 0.61
CA THR A 359 5.63 6.85 0.31
C THR A 359 5.14 8.11 1.05
N PRO A 360 4.39 9.04 0.41
CA PRO A 360 4.06 10.35 1.01
C PRO A 360 2.96 10.26 2.08
N VAL A 361 3.25 9.56 3.18
CA VAL A 361 2.36 9.28 4.32
C VAL A 361 1.85 10.55 5.03
N HIS A 362 2.57 11.68 4.91
CA HIS A 362 2.13 12.98 5.43
C HIS A 362 0.82 13.49 4.80
N ARG A 363 0.39 12.91 3.67
CA ARG A 363 -0.89 13.26 3.01
C ARG A 363 -2.06 12.41 3.48
N LEU A 364 -1.79 11.26 4.10
CA LEU A 364 -2.83 10.34 4.56
C LEU A 364 -3.89 10.96 5.49
N PRO A 365 -3.61 11.90 6.42
CA PRO A 365 -4.70 12.44 7.26
C PRO A 365 -5.78 13.18 6.46
N ARG A 366 -5.47 13.65 5.24
CA ARG A 366 -6.47 14.25 4.33
C ARG A 366 -7.18 13.21 3.46
N ILE A 367 -6.52 12.09 3.19
CA ILE A 367 -7.02 11.05 2.29
C ILE A 367 -7.85 10.03 3.07
N CYS A 368 -7.40 9.58 4.23
CA CYS A 368 -8.08 8.58 5.05
C CYS A 368 -8.31 9.16 6.45
N PRO A 369 -9.27 10.11 6.60
CA PRO A 369 -9.49 10.80 7.87
C PRO A 369 -10.05 9.89 8.97
N LEU A 370 -10.57 8.70 8.60
CA LEU A 370 -11.18 7.75 9.52
C LEU A 370 -10.21 6.68 10.06
N LEU A 371 -8.92 6.78 9.75
CA LEU A 371 -7.93 5.81 10.21
C LEU A 371 -7.80 5.80 11.73
N GLU A 372 -8.02 4.61 12.30
CA GLU A 372 -7.85 4.28 13.71
C GLU A 372 -6.52 3.56 13.96
N VAL A 373 -6.09 2.71 13.01
CA VAL A 373 -4.84 1.94 13.09
C VAL A 373 -3.97 2.25 11.87
N LEU A 374 -2.76 2.74 12.12
CA LEU A 374 -1.77 3.01 11.08
C LEU A 374 -0.46 2.26 11.40
N ASP A 375 -0.13 1.22 10.65
CA ASP A 375 1.14 0.52 10.79
C ASP A 375 2.12 0.92 9.67
N LEU A 376 3.20 1.61 10.02
CA LEU A 376 4.30 2.00 9.14
C LEU A 376 5.60 1.25 9.48
N SER A 377 5.50 0.10 10.16
CA SER A 377 6.66 -0.68 10.59
C SER A 377 7.54 -1.13 9.41
N TYR A 378 8.82 -1.32 9.70
CA TYR A 378 9.86 -1.86 8.82
C TYR A 378 10.18 -1.02 7.58
N ASN A 379 9.82 0.27 7.59
CA ASN A 379 10.16 1.22 6.54
C ASN A 379 11.44 2.00 6.90
N PRO A 380 12.61 1.65 6.31
CA PRO A 380 13.87 2.32 6.65
C PRO A 380 13.89 3.79 6.24
N TRP A 381 13.17 4.14 5.18
CA TRP A 381 13.08 5.49 4.64
C TRP A 381 12.38 6.49 5.57
N LEU A 382 11.75 6.06 6.67
CA LEU A 382 11.16 6.97 7.64
C LEU A 382 12.21 7.77 8.42
N ASN A 383 13.41 7.22 8.55
CA ASN A 383 14.54 7.84 9.25
C ASN A 383 15.42 8.67 8.32
N GLU A 384 15.39 8.37 7.03
CA GLU A 384 16.22 9.07 6.05
C GLU A 384 15.70 10.49 5.83
N PRO A 385 16.59 11.50 5.80
CA PRO A 385 16.17 12.83 5.41
C PRO A 385 15.70 12.82 3.96
N PRO A 386 14.63 13.57 3.65
CA PRO A 386 14.06 13.62 2.31
C PRO A 386 15.10 14.12 1.30
N GLY A 387 15.46 13.27 0.34
CA GLY A 387 16.48 13.57 -0.66
C GLY A 387 17.85 12.92 -0.39
N GLY A 388 17.97 12.06 0.62
CA GLY A 388 19.17 11.24 0.86
C GLY A 388 20.39 12.03 1.32
N GLN A 389 20.22 13.26 1.81
CA GLN A 389 21.29 14.08 2.36
C GLN A 389 21.57 13.68 3.81
N ALA A 390 22.06 12.46 4.01
CA ALA A 390 22.59 12.01 5.29
C ALA A 390 23.84 12.84 5.62
N GLY A 391 23.73 13.79 6.56
CA GLY A 391 24.88 14.60 6.99
C GLY A 391 24.56 16.03 7.42
N VAL A 392 23.35 16.54 7.14
CA VAL A 392 22.92 17.82 7.71
C VAL A 392 22.19 17.52 9.02
N GLU A 393 22.87 17.78 10.14
CA GLU A 393 22.45 17.46 11.53
C GLU A 393 21.06 18.01 11.94
N ASN A 394 20.43 18.85 11.12
CA ASN A 394 19.11 19.44 11.37
C ASN A 394 18.06 19.08 10.31
N SER A 395 18.24 18.01 9.54
CA SER A 395 17.25 17.62 8.55
C SER A 395 16.03 16.98 9.21
N GLU A 396 14.86 17.57 9.00
CA GLU A 396 13.61 17.01 9.48
C GLU A 396 13.35 15.63 8.88
N THR A 397 13.06 14.64 9.74
CA THR A 397 12.70 13.29 9.29
C THR A 397 11.31 13.28 8.65
N PHE A 398 10.99 12.24 7.86
CA PHE A 398 9.67 12.13 7.23
C PHE A 398 8.51 12.18 8.23
N LEU A 399 8.69 11.60 9.43
CA LEU A 399 7.69 11.61 10.49
C LEU A 399 7.46 12.99 11.11
N GLN A 400 8.47 13.86 11.11
CA GLN A 400 8.34 15.23 11.63
C GLN A 400 7.46 16.10 10.72
N ARG A 401 7.34 15.74 9.44
CA ARG A 401 6.45 16.42 8.47
C ARG A 401 4.99 16.03 8.62
N ILE A 402 4.68 14.97 9.36
CA ILE A 402 3.31 14.50 9.54
C ILE A 402 2.60 15.42 10.54
N GLU A 403 1.48 15.99 10.11
CA GLU A 403 0.63 16.80 10.97
C GLU A 403 -0.21 15.92 11.89
N TRP A 404 0.40 15.34 12.94
CA TRP A 404 -0.24 14.38 13.87
C TRP A 404 -1.55 14.88 14.49
N LYS A 405 -1.71 16.20 14.63
CA LYS A 405 -2.94 16.83 15.14
C LYS A 405 -4.17 16.65 14.22
N LYS A 406 -3.98 16.35 12.94
CA LYS A 406 -5.08 16.16 11.97
C LYS A 406 -5.67 14.77 12.00
N TRP A 407 -5.05 13.84 12.71
CA TRP A 407 -5.45 12.44 12.78
C TRP A 407 -6.44 12.21 13.93
N ALA A 408 -7.66 12.74 13.81
CA ALA A 408 -8.62 12.81 14.92
C ALA A 408 -9.02 11.44 15.50
N ARG A 409 -9.07 10.38 14.69
CA ARG A 409 -9.50 9.03 15.10
C ARG A 409 -8.38 8.04 15.32
N LEU A 410 -7.13 8.45 15.09
CA LEU A 410 -5.98 7.57 15.19
C LEU A 410 -5.76 7.16 16.65
N ARG A 411 -5.74 5.85 16.89
CA ARG A 411 -5.59 5.20 18.19
C ARG A 411 -4.28 4.44 18.31
N VAL A 412 -3.82 3.84 17.21
CA VAL A 412 -2.62 3.00 17.21
C VAL A 412 -1.72 3.37 16.05
N VAL A 413 -0.43 3.54 16.33
CA VAL A 413 0.62 3.82 15.34
C VAL A 413 1.76 2.82 15.49
N GLY A 414 1.98 2.00 14.46
CA GLY A 414 3.07 1.04 14.38
C GLY A 414 4.32 1.63 13.74
N LEU A 415 5.44 1.55 14.44
CA LEU A 415 6.75 2.09 14.04
C LEU A 415 7.88 1.10 14.33
N ARG A 416 7.59 -0.21 14.29
CA ARG A 416 8.55 -1.29 14.59
C ARG A 416 9.61 -1.37 13.50
N GLY A 417 10.84 -1.77 13.85
CA GLY A 417 11.95 -1.83 12.89
C GLY A 417 12.33 -0.50 12.22
N CYS A 418 11.81 0.62 12.72
CA CYS A 418 12.18 1.95 12.30
C CYS A 418 12.96 2.59 13.46
N GLU A 419 14.24 2.88 13.26
CA GLU A 419 15.15 3.56 14.21
C GLU A 419 14.71 5.01 14.52
N ILE A 420 13.54 5.17 15.13
CA ILE A 420 12.89 6.45 15.36
C ILE A 420 13.19 6.92 16.78
N SER A 421 13.37 8.23 16.97
CA SER A 421 13.58 8.79 18.30
C SER A 421 12.32 8.70 19.18
N SER A 422 12.51 8.54 20.48
CA SER A 422 11.43 8.50 21.47
C SER A 422 10.55 9.77 21.47
N ASP A 423 11.08 10.90 20.97
CA ASP A 423 10.36 12.16 20.83
C ASP A 423 9.17 12.08 19.85
N ILE A 424 9.12 11.07 18.98
CA ILE A 424 7.97 10.91 18.07
C ILE A 424 6.72 10.60 18.87
N ALA A 425 6.80 9.79 19.94
CA ALA A 425 5.64 9.48 20.77
C ALA A 425 5.04 10.73 21.44
N THR A 426 5.90 11.63 21.96
CA THR A 426 5.45 12.89 22.54
C THR A 426 4.83 13.81 21.49
N LYS A 427 5.39 13.85 20.27
CA LYS A 427 4.83 14.62 19.15
C LYS A 427 3.48 14.09 18.66
N VAL A 428 3.32 12.77 18.55
CA VAL A 428 2.07 12.12 18.13
C VAL A 428 0.93 12.47 19.11
N ASN A 429 1.24 12.47 20.41
CA ASN A 429 0.29 12.72 21.49
C ASN A 429 0.12 14.20 21.88
N MET A 430 0.90 15.10 21.28
CA MET A 430 0.85 16.52 21.62
C MET A 430 -0.50 17.16 21.29
N GLY A 431 -1.26 17.49 22.34
CA GLY A 431 -2.56 18.18 22.25
C GLY A 431 -3.76 17.28 22.00
N ARG A 432 -3.61 15.97 22.22
CA ARG A 432 -4.72 15.00 22.16
C ARG A 432 -5.32 14.78 23.55
N TRP A 433 -6.60 14.43 23.57
CA TRP A 433 -7.31 14.03 24.78
C TRP A 433 -7.19 12.52 25.04
N GLU A 434 -7.19 11.73 23.97
CA GLU A 434 -6.92 10.29 24.01
C GLU A 434 -5.49 10.06 23.50
N GLU A 435 -4.69 9.32 24.29
CA GLU A 435 -3.34 8.95 23.89
C GLU A 435 -3.39 7.90 22.78
N VAL A 436 -2.58 8.12 21.75
CA VAL A 436 -2.28 7.17 20.69
C VAL A 436 -1.22 6.21 21.20
N GLU A 437 -1.52 4.93 21.13
CA GLU A 437 -0.57 3.86 21.38
C GLU A 437 0.49 3.83 20.27
N VAL A 438 1.73 4.18 20.61
CA VAL A 438 2.85 4.13 19.67
C VAL A 438 3.63 2.84 19.89
N VAL A 439 3.41 1.87 19.01
CA VAL A 439 4.03 0.54 19.08
C VAL A 439 5.37 0.58 18.36
N MET A 440 6.44 0.60 19.14
CA MET A 440 7.82 0.52 18.65
C MET A 440 8.37 -0.89 18.89
N GLU A 441 9.39 -1.27 18.13
CA GLU A 441 10.10 -2.51 18.41
C GLU A 441 10.95 -2.30 19.66
N GLU A 442 10.74 -3.12 20.69
CA GLU A 442 11.61 -3.11 21.86
C GLU A 442 13.01 -3.50 21.39
N HIS A 443 13.91 -2.52 21.33
CA HIS A 443 15.28 -2.77 20.89
C HIS A 443 15.89 -3.85 21.79
N PRO A 444 16.42 -4.95 21.24
CA PRO A 444 16.97 -6.04 22.04
C PRO A 444 18.10 -5.58 22.97
N ALA A 445 18.78 -4.48 22.63
CA ALA A 445 19.79 -3.85 23.47
C ALA A 445 19.27 -3.37 24.85
N PHE A 446 17.97 -3.14 24.99
CA PHE A 446 17.31 -2.76 26.26
C PHE A 446 16.50 -3.91 26.89
N ARG A 447 16.49 -5.09 26.24
CA ARG A 447 15.88 -6.33 26.75
C ARG A 447 16.87 -7.21 27.51
N THR A 448 17.87 -6.65 28.17
CA THR A 448 18.27 -7.24 29.44
C THR A 448 17.13 -6.97 30.42
N SER A 449 16.04 -7.73 30.28
CA SER A 449 14.96 -7.71 31.26
C SER A 449 15.60 -8.00 32.62
N MET A 450 15.08 -7.44 33.71
CA MET A 450 15.61 -7.78 35.04
C MET A 450 15.65 -9.30 35.26
N SER A 451 14.75 -10.07 34.64
CA SER A 451 14.81 -11.54 34.61
C SER A 451 15.99 -12.12 33.84
N ASP A 452 16.40 -11.54 32.70
CA ASP A 452 17.58 -11.97 31.95
C ASP A 452 18.87 -11.59 32.68
N VAL A 453 18.89 -10.40 33.30
CA VAL A 453 19.98 -9.98 34.19
C VAL A 453 20.05 -10.90 35.41
N GLU A 454 18.92 -11.26 36.01
CA GLU A 454 18.87 -12.21 37.12
C GLU A 454 19.31 -13.62 36.71
N ALA A 455 18.91 -14.11 35.54
CA ALA A 455 19.35 -15.39 35.00
C ALA A 455 20.86 -15.38 34.73
N MET A 456 21.38 -14.30 34.15
CA MET A 456 22.80 -14.10 33.94
C MET A 456 23.56 -14.01 35.28
N MET A 457 23.04 -13.28 36.27
CA MET A 457 23.61 -13.17 37.61
C MET A 457 23.56 -14.48 38.39
N ARG A 458 22.51 -15.31 38.21
CA ARG A 458 22.45 -16.67 38.76
C ARG A 458 23.50 -17.57 38.11
N SER A 459 23.71 -17.48 36.80
CA SER A 459 24.73 -18.28 36.10
C SER A 459 26.18 -17.93 36.50
N LEU A 460 26.40 -16.75 37.08
CA LEU A 460 27.71 -16.29 37.54
C LEU A 460 28.02 -16.67 39.01
N ARG A 461 27.07 -17.24 39.75
CA ARG A 461 27.36 -17.81 41.07
C ARG A 461 27.99 -19.19 40.87
N LEU A 462 29.31 -19.24 40.96
CA LEU A 462 30.06 -20.49 41.10
C LEU A 462 29.69 -21.12 42.45
N ASP A 463 29.09 -22.32 42.39
CA ASP A 463 28.84 -23.17 43.57
C ASP A 463 30.13 -23.73 44.18
#